data_AF-A0A3P1S2X6-F1
#
_entry.id   AF-A0A3P1S2X6-F1
#
_cell.length_a   1.000
_cell.length_b   1.000
_cell.length_c   1.000
_cell.angle_alpha   90.00
_cell.angle_beta   90.00
_cell.angle_gamma   90.00
#
_symmetry.space_group_name_H-M   'P 1'
#
loop_
_entity.id
_entity.type
_entity.pdbx_description
1 polymer ?
#
loop_
_entity_poly.entity_id
_entity_poly.type
_entity_poly.pdbx_seq_one_letter_code
_entity_poly.pdbx_strand_id
1 'polypeptide(L)'
;MIELTKGFDEYVNQIVGRQNSNNLPDSNFKDGLFELDKNKYQLYNQCIVFENEIFFPHAFLRRNGRGNFLGIIQELNYQIKRGNVVQIRLDPFEKRQIEKLDEINAILEHDSWFGPKFSNDILDKNDNFSVTLHCTNKDDSAVKRYPVIYTIFRPSWLDKNKNIIQYYIEELLLTKSDKKSFLDNPIPYCSENYVVQKFVHFTYDRNEKIFEHIDASVRIFEFEEYQKIFAQIESGKIYDKHIPGVERYKLFKIQGRLELKDMANILKLYLYGNQHISEYFGSE
;
A
#
# COMPACT_ATOMS: atom_id res chain seq x y z
N MET A 1 9.53 -21.25 -5.74
CA MET A 1 8.18 -20.91 -5.26
C MET A 1 8.26 -20.71 -3.76
N ILE A 2 7.86 -19.55 -3.23
CA ILE A 2 7.76 -19.33 -1.79
C ILE A 2 6.41 -19.94 -1.39
N GLU A 3 6.43 -21.13 -0.79
CA GLU A 3 5.26 -21.63 -0.08
C GLU A 3 5.09 -20.77 1.18
N LEU A 4 4.06 -19.93 1.19
CA LEU A 4 3.52 -19.42 2.44
C LEU A 4 2.95 -20.63 3.18
N THR A 5 3.74 -21.21 4.09
CA THR A 5 3.34 -22.38 4.90
C THR A 5 2.22 -22.04 5.88
N LYS A 6 1.91 -20.75 6.07
CA LYS A 6 0.87 -20.24 6.96
C LYS A 6 -0.31 -19.69 6.18
N GLY A 7 -1.52 -20.03 6.63
CA GLY A 7 -2.75 -19.43 6.12
C GLY A 7 -2.82 -17.94 6.44
N PHE A 8 -3.56 -17.16 5.63
CA PHE A 8 -3.71 -15.71 5.80
C PHE A 8 -4.17 -15.33 7.22
N ASP A 9 -5.13 -16.08 7.79
CA ASP A 9 -5.63 -15.85 9.15
C ASP A 9 -4.56 -16.09 10.22
N GLU A 10 -3.75 -17.13 10.06
CA GLU A 10 -2.66 -17.41 10.99
C GLU A 10 -1.64 -16.27 11.00
N TYR A 11 -1.27 -15.77 9.81
CA TYR A 11 -0.36 -14.64 9.67
C TYR A 11 -0.93 -13.35 10.28
N VAL A 12 -2.19 -13.04 10.01
CA VAL A 12 -2.86 -11.86 10.59
C VAL A 12 -2.96 -11.96 12.11
N ASN A 13 -3.33 -13.13 12.65
CA ASN A 13 -3.40 -13.37 14.09
C ASN A 13 -2.04 -13.14 14.78
N GLN A 14 -0.94 -13.52 14.14
CA GLN A 14 0.41 -13.28 14.67
C GLN A 14 0.76 -11.78 14.69
N ILE A 15 0.35 -11.02 13.65
CA ILE A 15 0.53 -9.56 13.61
C ILE A 15 -0.30 -8.87 14.71
N VAL A 16 -1.60 -9.16 14.76
CA VAL A 16 -2.54 -8.52 15.71
C VAL A 16 -2.20 -8.91 17.15
N GLY A 17 -1.83 -10.16 17.38
CA GLY A 17 -1.33 -10.66 18.67
C GLY A 17 0.05 -10.13 19.06
N ARG A 18 0.68 -9.29 18.23
CA ARG A 18 2.03 -8.72 18.42
C ARG A 18 3.08 -9.79 18.75
N GLN A 19 2.94 -10.96 18.13
CA GLN A 19 3.95 -12.01 18.22
C GLN A 19 5.15 -11.53 17.42
N ASN A 20 6.11 -10.90 18.09
CA ASN A 20 7.36 -10.50 17.46
C ASN A 20 8.30 -11.70 17.49
N SER A 21 8.70 -12.21 16.33
CA SER A 21 9.96 -12.96 16.26
C SER A 21 11.12 -11.98 16.38
N ASN A 22 12.20 -12.39 17.05
CA ASN A 22 13.48 -11.67 17.16
C ASN A 22 14.24 -11.59 15.81
N ASN A 23 13.50 -11.52 14.71
CA ASN A 23 13.98 -11.62 13.34
C ASN A 23 14.19 -10.23 12.72
N LEU A 24 14.12 -9.15 13.49
CA LEU A 24 14.34 -7.79 13.03
C LEU A 24 15.75 -7.34 13.44
N PRO A 25 16.46 -6.58 12.59
CA PRO A 25 17.79 -6.05 12.93
C PRO A 25 17.70 -5.08 14.10
N ASP A 26 18.67 -5.10 15.01
CA ASP A 26 18.79 -4.14 16.13
C ASP A 26 18.97 -2.73 15.57
N SER A 27 17.85 -2.03 15.39
CA SER A 27 17.82 -0.74 14.70
C SER A 27 16.66 0.11 15.20
N ASN A 28 16.77 1.42 15.00
CA ASN A 28 15.77 2.41 15.38
C ASN A 28 14.51 2.27 14.52
N PHE A 29 13.61 1.36 14.89
CA PHE A 29 12.28 1.29 14.31
C PHE A 29 11.44 2.48 14.78
N LYS A 30 11.15 3.42 13.88
CA LYS A 30 10.14 4.46 14.13
C LYS A 30 8.81 4.02 13.54
N ASP A 31 7.77 3.95 14.36
CA ASP A 31 6.44 3.45 13.96
C ASP A 31 6.47 2.04 13.34
N GLY A 32 7.43 1.20 13.73
CA GLY A 32 7.66 -0.13 13.16
C GLY A 32 8.18 -0.13 11.72
N LEU A 33 8.72 1.00 11.24
CA LEU A 33 9.42 1.09 9.97
C LEU A 33 10.94 1.11 10.17
N PHE A 34 11.62 0.44 9.25
CA PHE A 34 13.06 0.38 9.11
C PHE A 34 13.53 1.38 8.04
N GLU A 35 14.51 2.22 8.36
CA GLU A 35 15.06 3.17 7.40
C GLU A 35 16.09 2.52 6.48
N LEU A 36 15.87 2.65 5.17
CA LEU A 36 16.77 2.12 4.15
C LEU A 36 17.91 3.10 3.89
N ASP A 37 19.00 2.97 4.65
CA ASP A 37 20.26 3.65 4.40
C ASP A 37 21.08 2.93 3.30
N LYS A 38 21.24 3.59 2.14
CA LYS A 38 22.01 3.07 0.99
C LYS A 38 23.46 2.70 1.31
N ASN A 39 24.04 3.26 2.38
CA ASN A 39 25.43 3.00 2.75
C ASN A 39 25.55 1.76 3.66
N LYS A 40 24.44 1.29 4.24
CA LYS A 40 24.41 0.17 5.18
C LYS A 40 23.75 -1.06 4.60
N TYR A 41 22.78 -0.88 3.72
CA TYR A 41 21.95 -1.96 3.21
C TYR A 41 22.03 -2.05 1.69
N GLN A 42 22.03 -3.28 1.19
CA GLN A 42 21.90 -3.53 -0.23
C GLN A 42 20.49 -4.05 -0.52
N LEU A 43 19.74 -3.33 -1.35
CA LEU A 43 18.57 -3.93 -1.96
C LEU A 43 19.04 -4.91 -3.05
N TYR A 44 18.76 -6.19 -2.86
CA TYR A 44 19.03 -7.24 -3.83
C TYR A 44 17.71 -7.87 -4.27
N ASN A 45 17.34 -7.72 -5.54
CA ASN A 45 16.04 -8.15 -6.06
C ASN A 45 14.86 -7.58 -5.25
N GLN A 46 14.20 -8.42 -4.46
CA GLN A 46 13.02 -8.10 -3.64
C GLN A 46 13.30 -8.15 -2.13
N CYS A 47 14.58 -8.27 -1.74
CA CYS A 47 14.97 -8.40 -0.35
C CYS A 47 16.02 -7.36 0.05
N ILE A 48 16.12 -7.15 1.36
CA ILE A 48 17.06 -6.24 1.98
C ILE A 48 18.17 -7.09 2.59
N VAL A 49 19.39 -6.90 2.11
CA VAL A 49 20.57 -7.59 2.60
C VAL A 49 21.29 -6.66 3.57
N PHE A 50 21.55 -7.18 4.76
CA PHE A 50 22.36 -6.53 5.77
C PHE A 50 23.33 -7.56 6.36
N GLU A 51 24.62 -7.27 6.30
CA GLU A 51 25.67 -8.23 6.67
C GLU A 51 25.47 -9.57 5.92
N ASN A 52 25.27 -10.68 6.63
CA ASN A 52 25.01 -12.00 6.05
C ASN A 52 23.54 -12.41 6.15
N GLU A 53 22.63 -11.45 6.40
CA GLU A 53 21.22 -11.72 6.65
C GLU A 53 20.32 -11.12 5.56
N ILE A 54 19.25 -11.86 5.24
CA ILE A 54 18.15 -11.40 4.39
C ILE A 54 16.96 -11.06 5.25
N PHE A 55 16.44 -9.87 5.00
CA PHE A 55 15.13 -9.43 5.45
C PHE A 55 14.22 -9.23 4.25
N PHE A 56 12.97 -9.65 4.40
CA PHE A 56 11.95 -9.40 3.38
C PHE A 56 11.11 -8.19 3.76
N PRO A 57 10.65 -7.39 2.78
CA PRO A 57 9.57 -6.45 3.02
C PRO A 57 8.31 -7.19 3.47
N HIS A 58 7.46 -6.52 4.23
CA HIS A 58 6.24 -7.11 4.76
C HIS A 58 5.35 -7.73 3.67
N ALA A 59 4.76 -8.90 3.95
CA ALA A 59 3.95 -9.65 2.99
C ALA A 59 2.79 -8.88 2.33
N PHE A 60 2.23 -7.84 2.97
CA PHE A 60 1.16 -7.05 2.37
C PHE A 60 1.61 -6.15 1.21
N LEU A 61 2.92 -5.98 1.01
CA LEU A 61 3.49 -5.36 -0.20
C LEU A 61 3.55 -6.31 -1.40
N ARG A 62 3.30 -7.61 -1.21
CA ARG A 62 3.21 -8.60 -2.29
C ARG A 62 1.91 -8.42 -3.09
N ARG A 63 1.92 -8.78 -4.37
CA ARG A 63 0.70 -8.88 -5.19
C ARG A 63 -0.34 -9.72 -4.47
N ASN A 64 -1.53 -9.17 -4.30
CA ASN A 64 -2.65 -9.84 -3.63
C ASN A 64 -2.34 -10.36 -2.21
N GLY A 65 -1.30 -9.82 -1.55
CA GLY A 65 -0.87 -10.19 -0.20
C GLY A 65 -0.10 -11.51 -0.10
N ARG A 66 0.20 -12.17 -1.23
CA ARG A 66 0.81 -13.51 -1.24
C ARG A 66 1.71 -13.84 -2.43
N GLY A 67 1.64 -13.06 -3.51
CA GLY A 67 2.43 -13.27 -4.71
C GLY A 67 3.85 -12.70 -4.62
N ASN A 68 4.42 -12.36 -5.77
CA ASN A 68 5.67 -11.61 -5.87
C ASN A 68 5.47 -10.13 -5.52
N PHE A 69 6.54 -9.43 -5.18
CA PHE A 69 6.48 -7.97 -5.00
C PHE A 69 6.34 -7.27 -6.36
N LEU A 70 5.44 -6.29 -6.45
CA LEU A 70 5.09 -5.60 -7.69
C LEU A 70 5.84 -4.29 -7.84
N GLY A 71 7.05 -4.28 -8.41
CA GLY A 71 7.82 -3.07 -8.79
C GLY A 71 8.11 -2.04 -7.68
N ILE A 72 7.41 -2.09 -6.55
CA ILE A 72 7.36 -1.09 -5.50
C ILE A 72 8.68 -1.08 -4.75
N ILE A 73 9.29 -2.24 -4.57
CA ILE A 73 10.59 -2.37 -3.93
C ILE A 73 11.68 -1.68 -4.78
N GLN A 74 11.60 -1.81 -6.11
CA GLN A 74 12.49 -1.14 -7.05
C GLN A 74 12.24 0.38 -7.04
N GLU A 75 10.98 0.79 -6.99
CA GLU A 75 10.60 2.21 -6.89
C GLU A 75 11.12 2.83 -5.59
N LEU A 76 10.97 2.15 -4.44
CA LEU A 76 11.53 2.59 -3.16
C LEU A 76 13.06 2.78 -3.26
N ASN A 77 13.77 1.84 -3.90
CA ASN A 77 15.21 1.98 -4.13
C ASN A 77 15.57 3.11 -5.09
N TYR A 78 14.77 3.34 -6.13
CA TYR A 78 14.91 4.49 -7.01
C TYR A 78 14.80 5.80 -6.23
N GLN A 79 13.84 5.91 -5.31
CA GLN A 79 13.69 7.09 -4.45
C GLN A 79 14.88 7.31 -3.51
N ILE A 80 15.48 6.26 -2.95
CA ILE A 80 16.73 6.36 -2.16
C ILE A 80 17.86 6.94 -3.02
N LYS A 81 18.02 6.47 -4.26
CA LYS A 81 19.05 6.96 -5.18
C LYS A 81 18.85 8.44 -5.54
N ARG A 82 17.60 8.92 -5.56
CA ARG A 82 17.26 10.34 -5.71
C ARG A 82 17.55 11.19 -4.46
N GLY A 83 17.94 10.58 -3.34
CA GLY A 83 18.23 11.27 -2.09
C GLY A 83 17.03 11.44 -1.16
N ASN A 84 15.90 10.79 -1.45
CA ASN A 84 14.75 10.76 -0.54
C ASN A 84 15.01 9.78 0.60
N VAL A 85 14.46 10.08 1.78
CA VAL A 85 14.49 9.17 2.94
C VAL A 85 13.39 8.14 2.75
N VAL A 86 13.74 6.86 2.75
CA VAL A 86 12.79 5.77 2.57
C VAL A 86 12.81 4.86 3.79
N GLN A 87 11.62 4.58 4.32
CA GLN A 87 11.43 3.69 5.44
C GLN A 87 10.43 2.60 5.04
N ILE A 88 10.66 1.35 5.43
CA ILE A 88 9.87 0.19 5.03
C ILE A 88 9.64 -0.74 6.22
N ARG A 89 8.48 -1.38 6.29
CA ARG A 89 8.21 -2.42 7.26
C ARG A 89 8.76 -3.74 6.76
N LEU A 90 9.56 -4.40 7.58
CA LEU A 90 10.07 -5.73 7.32
C LEU A 90 9.03 -6.78 7.71
N ASP A 91 9.08 -7.94 7.08
CA ASP A 91 8.31 -9.11 7.52
C ASP A 91 8.88 -9.58 8.86
N PRO A 92 8.10 -9.54 9.95
CA PRO A 92 8.62 -9.91 11.26
C PRO A 92 8.90 -11.42 11.34
N PHE A 93 8.34 -12.26 10.46
CA PHE A 93 8.42 -13.72 10.55
C PHE A 93 9.41 -14.35 9.58
N GLU A 94 9.93 -13.60 8.61
CA GLU A 94 10.81 -14.13 7.57
C GLU A 94 12.20 -13.48 7.62
N LYS A 95 13.18 -14.26 8.08
CA LYS A 95 14.61 -13.94 8.09
C LYS A 95 15.40 -15.15 7.63
N ARG A 96 16.43 -14.94 6.83
CA ARG A 96 17.31 -16.02 6.33
C ARG A 96 18.77 -15.62 6.45
N GLN A 97 19.64 -16.59 6.69
CA GLN A 97 21.09 -16.40 6.54
C GLN A 97 21.45 -16.65 5.08
N ILE A 98 22.38 -15.85 4.54
CA ILE A 98 22.97 -16.08 3.22
C ILE A 98 24.35 -16.68 3.38
N GLU A 99 24.60 -17.75 2.64
CA GLU A 99 25.95 -18.18 2.31
C GLU A 99 26.44 -17.58 0.97
N LYS A 100 25.55 -17.46 -0.04
CA LYS A 100 25.84 -16.80 -1.34
C LYS A 100 24.64 -16.02 -1.90
N LEU A 101 24.87 -14.79 -2.38
CA LEU A 101 23.83 -13.91 -2.93
C LEU A 101 23.17 -14.45 -4.21
N ASP A 102 23.90 -15.23 -5.00
CA ASP A 102 23.43 -15.77 -6.28
C ASP A 102 22.36 -16.86 -6.13
N GLU A 103 22.14 -17.37 -4.92
CA GLU A 103 21.07 -18.33 -4.60
C GLU A 103 19.69 -17.65 -4.54
N ILE A 104 19.64 -16.32 -4.51
CA ILE A 104 18.41 -15.54 -4.48
C ILE A 104 17.88 -15.39 -5.92
N ASN A 105 16.97 -16.29 -6.29
CA ASN A 105 16.31 -16.24 -7.60
C ASN A 105 15.54 -14.92 -7.81
N ALA A 106 15.92 -14.18 -8.85
CA ALA A 106 15.18 -13.01 -9.31
C ALA A 106 13.89 -13.46 -10.01
N ILE A 107 12.73 -13.17 -9.42
CA ILE A 107 11.45 -13.22 -10.15
C ILE A 107 10.90 -11.81 -10.18
N LEU A 108 11.18 -11.10 -11.26
CA LEU A 108 10.67 -9.76 -11.53
C LEU A 108 9.47 -9.89 -12.45
N GLU A 109 8.30 -9.46 -11.97
CA GLU A 109 7.13 -9.28 -12.82
C GLU A 109 6.97 -7.79 -13.11
N HIS A 110 7.07 -7.44 -14.40
CA HIS A 110 6.83 -6.09 -14.91
C HIS A 110 5.54 -6.11 -15.72
N ASP A 111 4.42 -5.75 -15.09
CA ASP A 111 3.19 -5.48 -15.81
C ASP A 111 3.20 -4.00 -16.22
N SER A 112 3.66 -3.73 -17.44
CA SER A 112 3.59 -2.39 -18.02
C SER A 112 2.21 -2.19 -18.62
N TRP A 113 1.37 -1.34 -18.00
CA TRP A 113 0.12 -0.91 -18.60
C TRP A 113 0.31 0.47 -19.24
N PHE A 114 0.02 0.58 -20.54
CA PHE A 114 -0.04 1.85 -21.26
C PHE A 114 -1.43 2.46 -21.10
N GLY A 115 -1.50 3.52 -20.31
CA GLY A 115 -2.70 4.33 -20.13
C GLY A 115 -2.37 5.81 -20.29
N PRO A 116 -3.41 6.65 -20.47
CA PRO A 116 -3.28 8.10 -20.54
C PRO A 116 -2.55 8.73 -19.29
N LYS A 117 -2.12 10.00 -19.28
CA LYS A 117 -1.30 10.63 -18.19
C LYS A 117 -1.98 11.76 -17.37
N PHE A 118 -2.09 11.74 -16.05
CA PHE A 118 -2.79 12.80 -15.25
C PHE A 118 -2.41 14.31 -15.44
N SER A 119 -3.38 15.27 -15.29
CA SER A 119 -3.20 16.75 -15.27
C SER A 119 -3.35 17.45 -13.89
N ASN A 120 -2.42 18.37 -13.58
CA ASN A 120 -2.19 19.04 -12.28
C ASN A 120 -3.31 19.96 -11.75
N ASP A 121 -4.30 20.29 -12.57
CA ASP A 121 -5.23 21.40 -12.29
C ASP A 121 -6.05 21.23 -11.00
N ILE A 122 -6.29 19.99 -10.54
CA ILE A 122 -7.06 19.71 -9.33
C ILE A 122 -6.27 20.05 -8.05
N LEU A 123 -4.94 19.94 -8.07
CA LEU A 123 -4.11 20.23 -6.90
C LEU A 123 -4.02 21.73 -6.63
N ASP A 124 -4.06 22.56 -7.67
CA ASP A 124 -3.79 24.00 -7.58
C ASP A 124 -5.05 24.89 -7.55
N LYS A 125 -6.22 24.41 -8.01
CA LYS A 125 -7.36 25.30 -8.31
C LYS A 125 -8.51 25.31 -7.31
N ASN A 126 -8.59 24.36 -6.37
CA ASN A 126 -9.78 24.22 -5.51
C ASN A 126 -9.46 24.46 -4.02
N ASP A 127 -10.11 25.46 -3.42
CA ASP A 127 -10.01 25.76 -1.98
C ASP A 127 -11.10 25.05 -1.15
N ASN A 128 -12.11 24.51 -1.82
CA ASN A 128 -13.19 23.73 -1.23
C ASN A 128 -12.97 22.25 -1.51
N PHE A 129 -12.32 21.56 -0.58
CA PHE A 129 -12.10 20.13 -0.69
C PHE A 129 -13.35 19.34 -0.31
N SER A 130 -13.76 18.42 -1.18
CA SER A 130 -14.81 17.44 -0.91
C SER A 130 -14.26 16.02 -1.00
N VAL A 131 -14.71 15.15 -0.10
CA VAL A 131 -14.44 13.72 -0.21
C VAL A 131 -15.13 13.18 -1.45
N THR A 132 -14.39 12.43 -2.27
CA THR A 132 -14.91 11.80 -3.48
C THR A 132 -14.93 10.29 -3.30
N LEU A 133 -16.03 9.66 -3.68
CA LEU A 133 -16.23 8.21 -3.65
C LEU A 133 -16.41 7.73 -5.09
N HIS A 134 -15.49 6.89 -5.56
CA HIS A 134 -15.64 6.18 -6.83
C HIS A 134 -16.16 4.76 -6.57
N CYS A 135 -17.03 4.28 -7.47
CA CYS A 135 -17.68 2.99 -7.38
C CYS A 135 -17.45 2.20 -8.67
N THR A 136 -16.94 0.98 -8.54
CA THR A 136 -16.87 0.00 -9.61
C THR A 136 -18.16 -0.81 -9.65
N ASN A 137 -18.72 -1.04 -10.84
CA ASN A 137 -19.83 -1.98 -10.99
C ASN A 137 -19.39 -3.39 -10.58
N LYS A 138 -20.14 -4.07 -9.70
CA LYS A 138 -19.83 -5.42 -9.22
C LYS A 138 -19.72 -6.45 -10.36
N ASP A 139 -20.38 -6.21 -11.49
CA ASP A 139 -20.35 -7.08 -12.67
C ASP A 139 -19.18 -6.77 -13.65
N ASP A 140 -18.36 -5.76 -13.37
CA ASP A 140 -17.24 -5.39 -14.23
C ASP A 140 -16.16 -6.48 -14.29
N SER A 141 -15.63 -6.72 -15.48
CA SER A 141 -14.48 -7.59 -15.70
C SER A 141 -13.24 -7.21 -14.87
N ALA A 142 -13.06 -5.93 -14.53
CA ALA A 142 -11.99 -5.45 -13.67
C ALA A 142 -12.09 -6.01 -12.25
N VAL A 143 -13.31 -6.15 -11.70
CA VAL A 143 -13.56 -6.75 -10.37
C VAL A 143 -13.10 -8.20 -10.33
N LYS A 144 -13.17 -8.91 -11.47
CA LYS A 144 -12.66 -10.29 -11.60
C LYS A 144 -11.12 -10.38 -11.52
N ARG A 145 -10.41 -9.28 -11.79
CA ARG A 145 -8.94 -9.23 -11.68
C ARG A 145 -8.48 -8.74 -10.31
N TYR A 146 -9.10 -7.66 -9.83
CA TYR A 146 -8.86 -7.11 -8.50
C TYR A 146 -10.17 -6.52 -7.97
N PRO A 147 -10.75 -7.06 -6.88
CA PRO A 147 -12.15 -6.84 -6.55
C PRO A 147 -12.41 -5.52 -5.81
N VAL A 148 -11.78 -4.41 -6.20
CA VAL A 148 -12.07 -3.09 -5.64
C VAL A 148 -13.46 -2.64 -6.10
N ILE A 149 -14.32 -2.35 -5.13
CA ILE A 149 -15.64 -1.76 -5.38
C ILE A 149 -15.63 -0.28 -5.09
N TYR A 150 -15.03 0.15 -3.99
CA TYR A 150 -14.98 1.56 -3.64
C TYR A 150 -13.56 2.08 -3.54
N THR A 151 -13.36 3.31 -4.00
CA THR A 151 -12.15 4.08 -3.72
C THR A 151 -12.52 5.46 -3.22
N ILE A 152 -12.01 5.80 -2.05
CA ILE A 152 -12.32 7.08 -1.39
C ILE A 152 -11.09 7.97 -1.49
N PHE A 153 -11.26 9.15 -2.08
CA PHE A 153 -10.26 10.22 -2.10
C PHE A 153 -10.67 11.31 -1.11
N ARG A 154 -9.83 11.58 -0.10
CA ARG A 154 -10.09 12.60 0.93
C ARG A 154 -9.02 13.68 0.90
N PRO A 155 -9.12 14.68 0.01
CA PRO A 155 -8.34 15.89 0.14
C PRO A 155 -8.79 16.68 1.37
N SER A 156 -7.84 17.28 2.08
CA SER A 156 -8.13 18.31 3.07
C SER A 156 -6.92 19.21 3.27
N TRP A 157 -7.13 20.38 3.85
CA TRP A 157 -6.01 21.18 4.36
C TRP A 157 -5.25 20.39 5.43
N LEU A 158 -3.93 20.41 5.38
CA LEU A 158 -3.08 20.06 6.52
C LEU A 158 -2.71 21.33 7.29
N ASP A 159 -2.25 22.34 6.55
CA ASP A 159 -1.94 23.66 7.08
C ASP A 159 -2.27 24.70 6.01
N LYS A 160 -3.38 25.42 6.19
CA LYS A 160 -3.84 26.44 5.24
C LYS A 160 -2.88 27.64 5.17
N ASN A 161 -2.21 27.98 6.27
CA ASN A 161 -1.29 29.12 6.32
C ASN A 161 0.00 28.83 5.56
N LYS A 162 0.45 27.57 5.60
CA LYS A 162 1.61 27.10 4.83
C LYS A 162 1.26 26.61 3.44
N ASN A 163 -0.01 26.66 3.05
CA ASN A 163 -0.51 26.17 1.76
C ASN A 163 -0.23 24.66 1.54
N ILE A 164 -0.32 23.87 2.61
CA ILE A 164 -0.07 22.42 2.58
C ILE A 164 -1.39 21.65 2.59
N ILE A 165 -1.58 20.81 1.59
CA ILE A 165 -2.72 19.89 1.46
C ILE A 165 -2.28 18.50 1.91
N GLN A 166 -3.20 17.73 2.48
CA GLN A 166 -3.05 16.29 2.66
C GLN A 166 -4.12 15.55 1.85
N TYR A 167 -3.78 14.36 1.38
CA TYR A 167 -4.68 13.45 0.70
C TYR A 167 -4.66 12.10 1.37
N TYR A 168 -5.83 11.48 1.40
CA TYR A 168 -5.98 10.08 1.75
C TYR A 168 -6.66 9.31 0.64
N ILE A 169 -6.21 8.09 0.41
CA ILE A 169 -6.80 7.15 -0.55
C ILE A 169 -7.08 5.84 0.17
N GLU A 170 -8.33 5.38 0.15
CA GLU A 170 -8.80 4.14 0.79
C GLU A 170 -9.44 3.21 -0.24
N GLU A 171 -9.08 1.92 -0.20
CA GLU A 171 -9.70 0.88 -1.04
C GLU A 171 -10.68 0.04 -0.25
N LEU A 172 -11.86 -0.23 -0.80
CA LEU A 172 -12.76 -1.26 -0.27
C LEU A 172 -12.95 -2.34 -1.33
N LEU A 173 -12.54 -3.55 -0.95
CA LEU A 173 -12.68 -4.76 -1.74
C LEU A 173 -14.05 -5.40 -1.50
N LEU A 174 -14.61 -6.02 -2.54
CA LEU A 174 -15.68 -6.99 -2.44
C LEU A 174 -15.19 -8.19 -1.61
N THR A 175 -16.03 -8.67 -0.72
CA THR A 175 -15.69 -9.76 0.20
C THR A 175 -16.35 -11.08 -0.18
N LYS A 176 -16.03 -12.16 0.57
CA LYS A 176 -16.58 -13.50 0.31
C LYS A 176 -18.11 -13.56 0.46
N SER A 177 -18.70 -12.78 1.36
CA SER A 177 -20.15 -12.73 1.61
C SER A 177 -20.96 -12.27 0.41
N ASP A 178 -20.36 -11.43 -0.45
CA ASP A 178 -21.00 -10.88 -1.64
C ASP A 178 -20.89 -11.79 -2.89
N LYS A 179 -20.23 -12.94 -2.78
CA LYS A 179 -19.98 -13.84 -3.91
C LYS A 179 -21.25 -14.61 -4.32
N LYS A 180 -21.92 -14.16 -5.37
CA LYS A 180 -22.49 -15.08 -6.37
C LYS A 180 -21.40 -15.44 -7.39
N SER A 181 -20.64 -16.52 -7.17
CA SER A 181 -19.87 -17.26 -8.20
C SER A 181 -19.05 -16.49 -9.28
N PHE A 182 -18.22 -15.49 -8.97
CA PHE A 182 -17.44 -14.78 -10.02
C PHE A 182 -15.91 -14.96 -9.98
N LEU A 183 -15.34 -15.69 -9.01
CA LEU A 183 -13.89 -15.84 -8.87
C LEU A 183 -13.54 -17.27 -8.43
N ASP A 184 -12.89 -18.03 -9.32
CA ASP A 184 -12.22 -19.31 -9.03
C ASP A 184 -11.01 -19.12 -8.09
N ASN A 185 -10.57 -17.87 -7.90
CA ASN A 185 -9.41 -17.52 -7.08
C ASN A 185 -9.81 -16.95 -5.69
N PRO A 186 -8.95 -17.14 -4.67
CA PRO A 186 -9.14 -16.51 -3.37
C PRO A 186 -9.07 -14.98 -3.47
N ILE A 187 -9.95 -14.29 -2.74
CA ILE A 187 -10.00 -12.82 -2.72
C ILE A 187 -8.68 -12.29 -2.12
N PRO A 188 -8.00 -11.35 -2.79
CA PRO A 188 -6.82 -10.69 -2.23
C PRO A 188 -7.11 -10.07 -0.86
N TYR A 189 -6.16 -10.18 0.07
CA TYR A 189 -6.22 -9.48 1.36
C TYR A 189 -7.48 -9.78 2.21
N CYS A 190 -8.13 -10.92 1.98
CA CYS A 190 -9.37 -11.28 2.65
C CYS A 190 -9.42 -12.78 2.95
N SER A 191 -9.91 -13.11 4.13
CA SER A 191 -10.15 -14.46 4.63
C SER A 191 -11.55 -14.56 5.24
N GLU A 192 -11.78 -15.57 6.08
CA GLU A 192 -13.04 -15.72 6.81
C GLU A 192 -13.09 -14.81 8.04
N ASN A 193 -11.94 -14.57 8.66
CA ASN A 193 -11.86 -13.80 9.91
C ASN A 193 -11.43 -12.35 9.68
N TYR A 194 -10.67 -12.06 8.61
CA TYR A 194 -10.05 -10.75 8.44
C TYR A 194 -10.16 -10.19 7.03
N VAL A 195 -10.17 -8.85 6.97
CA VAL A 195 -10.00 -8.08 5.74
C VAL A 195 -8.92 -7.03 5.96
N VAL A 196 -7.95 -6.98 5.04
CA VAL A 196 -6.86 -6.01 5.07
C VAL A 196 -7.10 -4.96 3.98
N GLN A 197 -7.47 -3.76 4.42
CA GLN A 197 -7.72 -2.60 3.55
C GLN A 197 -6.41 -1.85 3.31
N LYS A 198 -6.09 -1.58 2.05
CA LYS A 198 -5.00 -0.66 1.69
C LYS A 198 -5.41 0.79 1.84
N PHE A 199 -4.43 1.60 2.24
CA PHE A 199 -4.59 3.02 2.49
C PHE A 199 -3.31 3.78 2.19
N VAL A 200 -3.43 4.97 1.61
CA VAL A 200 -2.31 5.88 1.38
C VAL A 200 -2.61 7.25 1.96
N HIS A 201 -1.57 7.90 2.49
CA HIS A 201 -1.56 9.28 2.90
C HIS A 201 -0.39 10.01 2.23
N PHE A 202 -0.59 11.22 1.74
CA PHE A 202 0.52 12.07 1.30
C PHE A 202 0.21 13.54 1.50
N THR A 203 1.25 14.37 1.55
CA THR A 203 1.12 15.83 1.60
C THR A 203 1.70 16.49 0.37
N TYR A 204 1.13 17.63 0.00
CA TYR A 204 1.53 18.44 -1.13
C TYR A 204 1.68 19.89 -0.68
N ASP A 205 2.88 20.44 -0.84
CA ASP A 205 3.16 21.85 -0.68
C ASP A 205 2.84 22.56 -1.99
N ARG A 206 1.78 23.37 -2.00
CA ARG A 206 1.35 24.14 -3.19
C ARG A 206 2.30 25.28 -3.55
N ASN A 207 3.08 25.80 -2.60
CA ASN A 207 4.03 26.87 -2.87
C ASN A 207 5.23 26.31 -3.64
N GLU A 208 5.77 25.20 -3.13
CA GLU A 208 6.95 24.53 -3.72
C GLU A 208 6.59 23.57 -4.85
N LYS A 209 5.31 23.25 -5.01
CA LYS A 209 4.76 22.28 -5.97
C LYS A 209 5.38 20.89 -5.86
N ILE A 210 5.67 20.46 -4.64
CA ILE A 210 6.26 19.16 -4.33
C ILE A 210 5.39 18.36 -3.37
N PHE A 211 5.48 17.03 -3.46
CA PHE A 211 4.96 16.16 -2.43
C PHE A 211 6.06 15.93 -1.38
N GLU A 212 5.78 16.27 -0.12
CA GLU A 212 6.79 16.24 0.96
C GLU A 212 6.99 14.82 1.49
N HIS A 213 5.91 14.04 1.56
CA HIS A 213 5.95 12.63 1.89
C HIS A 213 4.75 11.85 1.37
N ILE A 214 4.93 10.54 1.29
CA ILE A 214 3.88 9.55 1.11
C ILE A 214 4.06 8.41 2.13
N ASP A 215 2.99 8.09 2.85
CA ASP A 215 2.87 6.93 3.72
C ASP A 215 1.90 5.92 3.09
N ALA A 216 2.34 4.70 2.88
CA ALA A 216 1.46 3.58 2.54
C ALA A 216 1.23 2.72 3.77
N SER A 217 -0.03 2.41 4.06
CA SER A 217 -0.42 1.60 5.21
C SER A 217 -1.52 0.63 4.85
N VAL A 218 -1.79 -0.29 5.76
CA VAL A 218 -3.01 -1.09 5.77
C VAL A 218 -3.77 -0.91 7.07
N ARG A 219 -5.07 -1.19 7.03
CA ARG A 219 -5.91 -1.41 8.20
C ARG A 219 -6.33 -2.86 8.20
N ILE A 220 -6.23 -3.52 9.34
CA ILE A 220 -6.67 -4.89 9.52
C ILE A 220 -7.99 -4.83 10.25
N PHE A 221 -9.04 -5.38 9.65
CA PHE A 221 -10.38 -5.45 10.21
C PHE A 221 -10.72 -6.90 10.50
N GLU A 222 -11.42 -7.13 11.60
CA GLU A 222 -12.27 -8.32 11.69
C GLU A 222 -13.32 -8.27 10.59
N PHE A 223 -13.68 -9.43 10.04
CA PHE A 223 -14.55 -9.52 8.88
C PHE A 223 -15.89 -8.80 9.11
N GLU A 224 -16.52 -9.00 10.27
CA GLU A 224 -17.80 -8.37 10.61
C GLU A 224 -17.72 -6.84 10.72
N GLU A 225 -16.60 -6.31 11.23
CA GLU A 225 -16.37 -4.87 11.31
C GLU A 225 -16.23 -4.28 9.91
N TYR A 226 -15.47 -4.94 9.04
CA TYR A 226 -15.34 -4.54 7.64
C TYR A 226 -16.70 -4.54 6.92
N GLN A 227 -17.55 -5.56 7.14
CA GLN A 227 -18.90 -5.59 6.57
C GLN A 227 -19.74 -4.38 6.97
N LYS A 228 -19.65 -3.94 8.24
CA LYS A 228 -20.37 -2.74 8.72
C LYS A 228 -19.90 -1.49 7.99
N ILE A 229 -18.59 -1.33 7.80
CA ILE A 229 -18.01 -0.21 7.03
C ILE A 229 -18.46 -0.25 5.57
N PHE A 230 -18.43 -1.43 4.94
CA PHE A 230 -18.85 -1.61 3.56
C PHE A 230 -20.33 -1.27 3.37
N ALA A 231 -21.21 -1.79 4.25
CA ALA A 231 -22.64 -1.52 4.22
C ALA A 231 -22.98 -0.03 4.46
N GLN A 232 -22.20 0.67 5.29
CA GLN A 232 -22.37 2.13 5.45
C GLN A 232 -22.15 2.86 4.12
N ILE A 233 -21.10 2.50 3.38
CA ILE A 233 -20.83 3.08 2.05
C ILE A 233 -21.95 2.74 1.07
N GLU A 234 -22.44 1.51 1.05
CA GLU A 234 -23.59 1.11 0.23
C GLU A 234 -24.86 1.93 0.53
N SER A 235 -25.05 2.33 1.80
CA SER A 235 -26.15 3.20 2.21
C SER A 235 -25.95 4.69 1.84
N GLY A 236 -24.85 5.03 1.16
CA GLY A 236 -24.50 6.40 0.77
C GLY A 236 -23.80 7.20 1.87
N LYS A 237 -23.37 6.57 2.97
CA LYS A 237 -22.68 7.24 4.08
C LYS A 237 -21.19 6.95 4.05
N ILE A 238 -20.39 8.01 3.89
CA ILE A 238 -18.94 7.93 3.98
C ILE A 238 -18.52 8.00 5.44
N TYR A 239 -17.87 6.95 5.93
CA TYR A 239 -17.35 6.88 7.30
C TYR A 239 -16.19 7.86 7.53
N ASP A 240 -15.86 8.13 8.79
CA ASP A 240 -14.77 9.03 9.16
C ASP A 240 -13.39 8.46 8.81
N LYS A 241 -12.44 9.34 8.47
CA LYS A 241 -11.05 8.96 8.18
C LYS A 241 -10.44 8.10 9.31
N HIS A 242 -10.78 8.38 10.56
CA HIS A 242 -10.34 7.59 11.72
C HIS A 242 -11.47 6.68 12.16
N ILE A 243 -11.21 5.37 12.19
CA ILE A 243 -12.15 4.35 12.64
C ILE A 243 -11.70 3.92 14.03
N PRO A 244 -12.48 4.18 15.09
CA PRO A 244 -12.11 3.78 16.45
C PRO A 244 -11.87 2.28 16.55
N GLY A 245 -10.79 1.87 17.22
CA GLY A 245 -10.45 0.46 17.40
C GLY A 245 -9.64 -0.17 16.26
N VAL A 246 -9.54 0.48 15.10
CA VAL A 246 -8.80 -0.05 13.95
C VAL A 246 -7.41 0.56 13.86
N GLU A 247 -6.39 -0.24 14.16
CA GLU A 247 -4.98 0.18 14.04
C GLU A 247 -4.56 0.30 12.56
N ARG A 248 -3.70 1.30 12.29
CA ARG A 248 -3.06 1.48 10.99
C ARG A 248 -1.65 0.94 11.03
N TYR A 249 -1.36 -0.02 10.15
CA TYR A 249 -0.05 -0.62 9.99
C TYR A 249 0.66 0.02 8.80
N LYS A 250 1.59 0.93 9.08
CA LYS A 250 2.39 1.57 8.04
C LYS A 250 3.34 0.54 7.41
N LEU A 251 3.33 0.44 6.09
CA LEU A 251 4.15 -0.51 5.32
C LEU A 251 5.38 0.15 4.71
N PHE A 252 5.26 1.39 4.22
CA PHE A 252 6.41 2.20 3.85
C PHE A 252 6.12 3.69 3.98
N LYS A 253 7.18 4.47 4.02
CA LYS A 253 7.18 5.92 3.97
C LYS A 253 8.29 6.41 3.07
N ILE A 254 8.02 7.40 2.24
CA ILE A 254 9.03 8.15 1.51
C ILE A 254 8.90 9.61 1.92
N GLN A 255 10.01 10.24 2.32
CA GLN A 255 10.08 11.66 2.66
C GLN A 255 11.14 12.33 1.81
N GLY A 256 10.83 13.50 1.26
CA GLY A 256 11.77 14.29 0.48
C GLY A 256 11.06 15.09 -0.60
N ARG A 257 11.69 15.21 -1.77
CA ARG A 257 11.13 15.96 -2.90
C ARG A 257 10.59 14.96 -3.91
N LEU A 258 9.29 14.74 -3.88
CA LEU A 258 8.59 13.86 -4.82
C LEU A 258 7.84 14.72 -5.84
N GLU A 259 8.00 14.39 -7.11
CA GLU A 259 7.23 14.98 -8.20
C GLU A 259 5.95 14.17 -8.43
N LEU A 260 5.00 14.75 -9.16
CA LEU A 260 3.76 14.06 -9.52
C LEU A 260 4.00 12.71 -10.19
N LYS A 261 5.03 12.62 -11.06
CA LYS A 261 5.37 11.37 -11.73
C LYS A 261 5.77 10.28 -10.73
N ASP A 262 6.54 10.62 -9.70
CA ASP A 262 6.92 9.69 -8.64
C ASP A 262 5.66 9.22 -7.90
N MET A 263 4.81 10.16 -7.49
CA MET A 263 3.56 9.87 -6.79
C MET A 263 2.64 8.95 -7.59
N ALA A 264 2.42 9.26 -8.86
CA ALA A 264 1.60 8.44 -9.74
C ALA A 264 2.16 7.02 -9.89
N ASN A 265 3.49 6.88 -10.00
CA ASN A 265 4.12 5.57 -10.11
C ASN A 265 3.99 4.77 -8.80
N ILE A 266 4.29 5.39 -7.66
CA ILE A 266 4.16 4.77 -6.33
C ILE A 266 2.73 4.31 -6.07
N LEU A 267 1.75 5.16 -6.37
CA LEU A 267 0.33 4.84 -6.21
C LEU A 267 -0.10 3.67 -7.11
N LYS A 268 0.29 3.68 -8.39
CA LYS A 268 -0.02 2.58 -9.34
C LYS A 268 0.59 1.25 -8.92
N LEU A 269 1.81 1.26 -8.36
CA LEU A 269 2.48 0.05 -7.89
C LEU A 269 1.88 -0.48 -6.58
N TYR A 270 1.60 0.41 -5.61
CA TYR A 270 1.06 -0.01 -4.32
C TYR A 270 -0.42 -0.41 -4.37
N LEU A 271 -1.22 0.36 -5.10
CA LEU A 271 -2.65 0.16 -5.31
C LEU A 271 -2.93 -0.56 -6.65
N TYR A 272 -1.98 -1.42 -7.07
CA TYR A 272 -2.06 -2.14 -8.32
C TYR A 272 -3.37 -2.93 -8.46
N GLY A 273 -3.99 -2.82 -9.63
CA GLY A 273 -5.28 -3.46 -9.95
C GLY A 273 -6.49 -2.57 -9.65
N ASN A 274 -6.33 -1.49 -8.89
CA ASN A 274 -7.40 -0.52 -8.69
C ASN A 274 -7.55 0.40 -9.90
N GLN A 275 -8.63 0.19 -10.65
CA GLN A 275 -8.93 0.97 -11.85
C GLN A 275 -9.10 2.46 -11.56
N HIS A 276 -9.63 2.85 -10.40
CA HIS A 276 -9.82 4.26 -10.05
C HIS A 276 -8.48 4.96 -9.87
N ILE A 277 -7.43 4.27 -9.46
CA ILE A 277 -6.08 4.85 -9.40
C ILE A 277 -5.52 5.06 -10.80
N SER A 278 -5.76 4.11 -11.70
CA SER A 278 -5.41 4.27 -13.12
C SER A 278 -6.19 5.39 -13.79
N GLU A 279 -7.47 5.58 -13.45
CA GLU A 279 -8.28 6.69 -13.96
C GLU A 279 -7.86 8.03 -13.34
N TYR A 280 -7.68 8.07 -12.01
CA TYR A 280 -7.40 9.29 -11.27
C TYR A 280 -5.94 9.75 -11.40
N PHE A 281 -4.99 8.84 -11.54
CA PHE A 281 -3.55 9.13 -11.70
C PHE A 281 -2.97 8.64 -13.04
N GLY A 282 -3.83 8.26 -13.98
CA GLY A 282 -3.47 7.88 -15.35
C GLY A 282 -4.40 8.49 -16.39
N SER A 283 -4.76 9.76 -16.24
CA SER A 283 -5.65 10.51 -17.14
C SER A 283 -5.02 11.75 -17.82
N GLU A 284 -4.48 11.54 -19.03
CA GLU A 284 -4.30 12.43 -20.23
C GLU A 284 -4.30 11.51 -21.43
#